data_AF-A0A0R2D6Z0-F1
#
_entry.id   AF-A0A0R2D6Z0-F1
#
_cell.length_a   1.000
_cell.length_b   1.000
_cell.length_c   1.000
_cell.angle_alpha   90.00
_cell.angle_beta   90.00
_cell.angle_gamma   90.00
#
_symmetry.space_group_name_H-M   'P 1'
#
loop_
_entity.id
_entity.type
_entity.pdbx_description
1 polymer ?
#
loop_
_entity_poly.entity_id
_entity_poly.type
_entity_poly.pdbx_seq_one_letter_code
_entity_poly.pdbx_strand_id
1 'polypeptide(L)'
;MGLSIMKNFKLSKTDRNIWQAFFSLLESNDFKSITVSQICSGAEISRPTFYRHYIDKYELLSSINHCYAVELKDFIDQRLEKFDITQTLIRMTEFLSNNSSNTLMLLNIHTQESDLNELFKSVLRKTFSDHVRQNPSLVKLEEFPLEYLSDLYVANAMVFLNYSLKHGLNINIVRALNQAQKLIFKNLE
;
A
#
# COMPACT_ATOMS: atom_id res chain seq x y z
N MET A 1 -3.47 9.60 -13.72
CA MET A 1 -3.91 8.29 -14.27
C MET A 1 -3.43 7.19 -13.32
N GLY A 2 -4.28 6.77 -12.36
CA GLY A 2 -4.03 5.71 -11.35
C GLY A 2 -5.02 4.56 -11.50
N LEU A 3 -5.23 4.11 -12.74
CA LEU A 3 -6.31 3.20 -13.12
C LEU A 3 -6.04 1.72 -12.79
N SER A 4 -4.83 1.34 -12.34
CA SER A 4 -4.52 -0.09 -12.18
C SER A 4 -5.23 -0.69 -10.97
N ILE A 5 -5.22 -0.01 -9.83
CA ILE A 5 -5.90 -0.48 -8.60
C ILE A 5 -7.41 -0.55 -8.82
N MET A 6 -8.00 0.48 -9.43
CA MET A 6 -9.44 0.50 -9.74
C MET A 6 -9.88 -0.67 -10.64
N LYS A 7 -8.98 -1.16 -11.52
CA LYS A 7 -9.23 -2.34 -12.36
C LYS A 7 -9.12 -3.63 -11.55
N ASN A 8 -8.13 -3.76 -10.68
CA ASN A 8 -7.92 -4.95 -9.86
C ASN A 8 -9.11 -5.24 -8.93
N PHE A 9 -9.68 -4.20 -8.30
CA PHE A 9 -10.84 -4.35 -7.38
C PHE A 9 -12.20 -4.38 -8.08
N LYS A 10 -12.25 -4.44 -9.42
CA LYS A 10 -13.50 -4.50 -10.20
C LYS A 10 -14.54 -3.44 -9.79
N LEU A 11 -14.07 -2.23 -9.47
CA LEU A 11 -14.94 -1.12 -9.08
C LEU A 11 -16.02 -0.86 -10.13
N SER A 12 -17.24 -0.50 -9.69
CA SER A 12 -18.31 -0.11 -10.60
C SER A 12 -17.93 1.15 -11.37
N LYS A 13 -18.64 1.45 -12.46
CA LYS A 13 -18.41 2.70 -13.21
C LYS A 13 -18.58 3.93 -12.29
N THR A 14 -19.58 3.90 -11.42
CA THR A 14 -19.86 4.98 -10.47
C THR A 14 -18.73 5.13 -9.46
N ASP A 15 -18.23 4.04 -8.87
CA ASP A 15 -17.10 4.09 -7.92
C ASP A 15 -15.85 4.68 -8.57
N ARG A 16 -15.55 4.28 -9.81
CA ARG A 16 -14.41 4.83 -10.56
C ARG A 16 -14.55 6.34 -10.77
N ASN A 17 -15.74 6.81 -11.12
CA ASN A 17 -15.99 8.25 -11.28
C ASN A 17 -15.85 8.98 -9.94
N ILE A 18 -16.36 8.42 -8.84
CA ILE A 18 -16.21 8.98 -7.49
C ILE A 18 -14.73 9.07 -7.11
N TRP A 19 -13.96 8.00 -7.30
CA TRP A 19 -12.54 7.98 -6.95
C TRP A 19 -11.74 8.95 -7.82
N GLN A 20 -12.02 9.02 -9.12
CA GLN A 20 -11.37 9.97 -10.02
C GLN A 20 -11.64 11.41 -9.56
N ALA A 21 -12.90 11.75 -9.27
CA ALA A 21 -13.24 13.08 -8.74
C ALA A 21 -12.55 13.37 -7.40
N PHE A 22 -12.49 12.39 -6.51
CA PHE A 22 -11.81 12.51 -5.23
C PHE A 22 -10.30 12.78 -5.38
N PHE A 23 -9.59 12.00 -6.21
CA PHE A 23 -8.16 12.24 -6.47
C PHE A 23 -7.90 13.57 -7.18
N SER A 24 -8.74 13.96 -8.16
CA SER A 24 -8.62 15.27 -8.81
C SER A 24 -8.79 16.43 -7.81
N LEU A 25 -9.63 16.27 -6.79
CA LEU A 25 -9.77 17.26 -5.73
C LEU A 25 -8.54 17.29 -4.82
N LEU A 26 -7.95 16.13 -4.50
CA LEU A 26 -6.72 16.04 -3.69
C LEU A 26 -5.50 16.67 -4.36
N GLU A 27 -5.49 16.82 -5.69
CA GLU A 27 -4.41 17.53 -6.41
C GLU A 27 -4.30 19.01 -6.03
N SER A 28 -5.39 19.62 -5.56
CA SER A 28 -5.47 21.07 -5.30
C SER A 28 -6.05 21.44 -3.94
N ASN A 29 -6.48 20.47 -3.14
CA ASN A 29 -7.16 20.70 -1.87
C ASN A 29 -6.69 19.73 -0.79
N ASP A 30 -6.58 20.22 0.44
CA ASP A 30 -6.42 19.35 1.61
C ASP A 30 -7.65 18.45 1.78
N PHE A 31 -7.45 17.18 2.15
CA PHE A 31 -8.54 16.23 2.38
C PHE A 31 -9.65 16.78 3.31
N LYS A 32 -9.27 17.56 4.34
CA LYS A 32 -10.22 18.14 5.30
C LYS A 32 -11.18 19.14 4.65
N SER A 33 -10.77 19.90 3.64
CA SER A 33 -11.61 20.90 2.98
C SER A 33 -12.52 20.32 1.89
N ILE A 34 -12.19 19.13 1.37
CA ILE A 34 -13.02 18.44 0.37
C ILE A 34 -14.40 18.12 0.93
N THR A 35 -15.45 18.39 0.16
CA THR A 35 -16.84 18.10 0.52
C THR A 35 -17.44 17.02 -0.39
N VAL A 36 -18.44 16.28 0.11
CA VAL A 36 -19.22 15.33 -0.69
C VAL A 36 -19.85 16.01 -1.91
N SER A 37 -20.24 17.28 -1.79
CA SER A 37 -20.77 18.07 -2.91
C SER A 37 -19.76 18.22 -4.04
N GLN A 38 -18.52 18.58 -3.74
CA GLN A 38 -17.47 18.72 -4.74
C GLN A 38 -17.16 17.38 -5.41
N ILE A 39 -17.13 16.28 -4.63
CA ILE A 39 -16.94 14.94 -5.17
C ILE A 39 -18.08 14.56 -6.12
N CYS A 40 -19.34 14.80 -5.72
CA CYS A 40 -20.52 14.55 -6.55
C CYS A 40 -20.48 15.34 -7.86
N SER A 41 -20.13 16.64 -7.79
CA SER A 41 -19.99 17.50 -8.96
C SER A 41 -18.90 17.00 -9.91
N GLY A 42 -17.71 16.65 -9.40
CA GLY A 42 -16.62 16.14 -10.22
C GLY A 42 -16.87 14.74 -10.80
N ALA A 43 -17.70 13.93 -10.13
CA ALA A 43 -18.07 12.59 -10.58
C ALA A 43 -19.31 12.56 -11.49
N GLU A 44 -19.95 13.71 -11.71
CA GLU A 44 -21.20 13.87 -12.47
C GLU A 44 -22.37 13.02 -11.91
N ILE A 45 -22.53 12.98 -10.58
CA ILE A 45 -23.59 12.23 -9.90
C ILE A 45 -24.36 13.08 -8.88
N SER A 46 -25.55 12.62 -8.51
CA SER A 46 -26.32 13.22 -7.42
C SER A 46 -25.83 12.76 -6.04
N ARG A 47 -26.04 13.57 -5.00
CA ARG A 47 -25.71 13.18 -3.60
C ARG A 47 -26.39 11.87 -3.17
N PRO A 48 -27.70 11.64 -3.45
CA PRO A 48 -28.30 10.33 -3.17
C PRO A 48 -27.61 9.17 -3.89
N THR A 49 -26.98 9.43 -5.05
CA THR A 49 -26.16 8.42 -5.73
C THR A 49 -24.87 8.17 -4.99
N PHE A 50 -24.14 9.21 -4.57
CA PHE A 50 -22.94 9.04 -3.73
C PHE A 50 -23.26 8.24 -2.47
N TYR A 51 -24.34 8.58 -1.76
CA TYR A 51 -24.72 7.90 -0.51
C TYR A 51 -25.19 6.45 -0.65
N ARG A 52 -25.42 5.95 -1.88
CA ARG A 52 -25.59 4.50 -2.12
C ARG A 52 -24.28 3.73 -2.13
N HIS A 53 -23.17 4.42 -2.34
CA HIS A 53 -21.84 3.85 -2.41
C HIS A 53 -21.05 4.10 -1.14
N TYR A 54 -21.12 5.33 -0.62
CA TYR A 54 -20.37 5.74 0.56
C TYR A 54 -21.18 6.60 1.52
N ILE A 55 -21.09 6.33 2.83
CA ILE A 55 -21.82 7.10 3.85
C ILE A 55 -21.31 8.54 3.97
N ASP A 56 -20.02 8.76 3.76
CA ASP A 56 -19.37 10.07 3.73
C ASP A 56 -17.99 9.99 3.03
N LYS A 57 -17.20 11.08 3.08
CA LYS A 57 -15.86 11.12 2.47
C LYS A 57 -14.81 10.32 3.23
N TYR A 58 -15.00 10.06 4.51
CA TYR A 58 -14.06 9.30 5.33
C TYR A 58 -14.21 7.82 5.04
N GLU A 59 -15.44 7.32 4.87
CA GLU A 59 -15.65 5.93 4.46
C GLU A 59 -15.23 5.67 3.00
N LEU A 60 -15.35 6.67 2.12
CA LEU A 60 -14.67 6.65 0.81
C LEU A 60 -13.15 6.51 0.97
N LEU A 61 -12.51 7.34 1.80
CA LEU A 61 -11.07 7.26 2.07
C LEU A 61 -10.67 5.89 2.63
N SER A 62 -11.42 5.37 3.60
CA SER A 62 -11.20 4.05 4.19
C SER A 62 -11.26 2.94 3.15
N SER A 63 -12.27 2.99 2.28
CA SER A 63 -12.43 2.04 1.17
C SER A 63 -11.25 2.07 0.20
N ILE A 64 -10.81 3.28 -0.18
CA ILE A 64 -9.63 3.47 -1.04
C ILE A 64 -8.38 2.89 -0.34
N ASN A 65 -8.10 3.31 0.89
CA ASN A 65 -6.93 2.88 1.63
C ASN A 65 -6.88 1.36 1.82
N HIS A 66 -8.03 0.74 2.08
CA HIS A 66 -8.13 -0.71 2.17
C HIS A 66 -7.70 -1.41 0.87
N CYS A 67 -8.15 -0.93 -0.29
CA CYS A 67 -7.73 -1.48 -1.58
C CYS A 67 -6.22 -1.38 -1.80
N TYR A 68 -5.60 -0.24 -1.45
CA TYR A 68 -4.13 -0.10 -1.55
C TYR A 68 -3.40 -1.03 -0.56
N ALA A 69 -3.93 -1.21 0.65
CA ALA A 69 -3.35 -2.10 1.66
C ALA A 69 -3.41 -3.58 1.25
N VAL A 70 -4.50 -4.00 0.60
CA VAL A 70 -4.64 -5.37 0.05
C VAL A 70 -3.62 -5.61 -1.07
N GLU A 71 -3.45 -4.66 -2.00
CA GLU A 71 -2.44 -4.78 -3.06
C GLU A 71 -1.03 -4.88 -2.49
N LEU A 72 -0.71 -4.06 -1.48
CA LEU A 72 0.57 -4.17 -0.79
C LEU A 72 0.74 -5.56 -0.18
N LYS A 73 -0.28 -6.07 0.53
CA LYS A 73 -0.23 -7.39 1.15
C LYS A 73 0.10 -8.49 0.14
N ASP A 74 -0.52 -8.48 -1.03
CA ASP A 74 -0.27 -9.47 -2.08
C ASP A 74 1.19 -9.48 -2.56
N PHE A 75 1.83 -8.31 -2.67
CA PHE A 75 3.26 -8.23 -2.98
C PHE A 75 4.13 -8.79 -1.85
N ILE A 76 3.77 -8.53 -0.60
CA ILE A 76 4.53 -8.97 0.56
C ILE A 76 4.41 -10.48 0.75
N ASP A 77 3.22 -11.06 0.61
CA ASP A 77 3.01 -12.51 0.67
C ASP A 77 3.89 -13.21 -0.38
N GLN A 78 3.82 -12.76 -1.65
CA GLN A 78 4.65 -13.32 -2.74
C GLN A 78 6.16 -13.13 -2.53
N ARG A 79 6.57 -12.09 -1.80
CA ARG A 79 7.97 -11.82 -1.50
C ARG A 79 8.48 -12.80 -0.45
N LEU A 80 7.71 -13.00 0.62
CA LEU A 80 8.12 -13.82 1.76
C LEU A 80 8.17 -15.31 1.42
N GLU A 81 7.36 -15.78 0.46
CA GLU A 81 7.40 -17.16 -0.02
C GLU A 81 8.60 -17.49 -0.93
N LYS A 82 9.42 -16.51 -1.31
CA LYS A 82 10.48 -16.69 -2.31
C LYS A 82 11.87 -16.42 -1.76
N PHE A 83 12.81 -17.30 -2.12
CA PHE A 83 14.23 -17.06 -1.87
C PHE A 83 14.79 -15.94 -2.76
N ASP A 84 14.42 -15.92 -4.05
CA ASP A 84 14.74 -14.81 -4.95
C ASP A 84 13.55 -13.87 -5.13
N ILE A 85 13.75 -12.63 -4.69
CA ILE A 85 12.71 -11.59 -4.65
C ILE A 85 12.90 -10.51 -5.72
N THR A 86 13.88 -10.67 -6.61
CA THR A 86 14.21 -9.67 -7.64
C THR A 86 12.98 -9.31 -8.47
N GLN A 87 12.29 -10.33 -9.01
CA GLN A 87 11.11 -10.11 -9.85
C GLN A 87 9.91 -9.59 -9.05
N THR A 88 9.75 -10.00 -7.80
CA THR A 88 8.68 -9.48 -6.93
C THR A 88 8.90 -7.99 -6.65
N LEU A 89 10.14 -7.58 -6.34
CA LEU A 89 10.49 -6.18 -6.10
C LEU A 89 10.38 -5.31 -7.36
N ILE A 90 10.75 -5.82 -8.54
CA ILE A 90 10.56 -5.10 -9.81
C ILE A 90 9.07 -4.84 -10.05
N ARG A 91 8.23 -5.88 -10.03
CA ARG A 91 6.78 -5.74 -10.24
C ARG A 91 6.12 -4.82 -9.20
N MET A 92 6.54 -4.92 -7.93
CA MET A 92 6.09 -4.03 -6.87
C MET A 92 6.46 -2.58 -7.18
N THR A 93 7.69 -2.33 -7.63
CA THR A 93 8.12 -0.95 -7.95
C THR A 93 7.42 -0.39 -9.17
N GLU A 94 7.18 -1.20 -10.21
CA GLU A 94 6.40 -0.80 -11.39
C GLU A 94 4.96 -0.43 -11.00
N PHE A 95 4.34 -1.24 -10.15
CA PHE A 95 3.02 -0.95 -9.59
C PHE A 95 2.99 0.35 -8.79
N LEU A 96 3.96 0.55 -7.91
CA LEU A 96 4.09 1.77 -7.11
C LEU A 96 4.31 2.99 -8.01
N SER A 97 5.14 2.86 -9.05
CA SER A 97 5.43 3.95 -10.00
C SER A 97 4.18 4.36 -10.78
N ASN A 98 3.40 3.39 -11.25
CA ASN A 98 2.14 3.61 -11.98
C ASN A 98 1.04 4.27 -11.14
N ASN A 99 1.09 4.14 -9.83
CA ASN A 99 0.12 4.73 -8.89
C ASN A 99 0.73 5.80 -7.98
N SER A 100 1.95 6.25 -8.29
CA SER A 100 2.81 7.04 -7.39
C SER A 100 2.14 8.29 -6.84
N SER A 101 1.58 9.14 -7.71
CA SER A 101 0.90 10.37 -7.33
C SER A 101 -0.22 10.11 -6.32
N ASN A 102 -1.13 9.18 -6.64
CA ASN A 102 -2.28 8.85 -5.79
C ASN A 102 -1.83 8.23 -4.47
N THR A 103 -0.88 7.30 -4.49
CA THR A 103 -0.34 6.69 -3.26
C THR A 103 0.31 7.75 -2.38
N LEU A 104 1.11 8.67 -2.95
CA LEU A 104 1.76 9.74 -2.19
C LEU A 104 0.75 10.70 -1.57
N MET A 105 -0.33 11.04 -2.28
CA MET A 105 -1.43 11.85 -1.71
C MET A 105 -2.06 11.14 -0.50
N LEU A 106 -2.41 9.85 -0.64
CA LEU A 106 -3.03 9.09 0.44
C LEU A 106 -2.10 8.90 1.66
N LEU A 107 -0.80 8.67 1.43
CA LEU A 107 0.18 8.53 2.51
C LEU A 107 0.37 9.80 3.35
N ASN A 108 -0.05 10.96 2.85
CA ASN A 108 -0.02 12.24 3.56
C ASN A 108 -1.36 12.58 4.25
N ILE A 109 -2.38 11.72 4.12
CA ILE A 109 -3.68 11.92 4.78
C ILE A 109 -3.68 11.13 6.09
N HIS A 110 -3.75 11.86 7.20
CA HIS A 110 -3.80 11.31 8.55
C HIS A 110 -5.13 11.69 9.21
N THR A 111 -6.04 10.73 9.35
CA THR A 111 -7.32 10.90 10.06
C THR A 111 -7.55 9.78 11.07
N GLN A 112 -8.52 9.95 11.96
CA GLN A 112 -8.84 8.91 12.95
C GLN A 112 -9.53 7.70 12.29
N GLU A 113 -10.29 7.96 11.22
CA GLU A 113 -11.06 6.96 10.49
C GLU A 113 -10.17 6.08 9.61
N SER A 114 -9.15 6.67 8.96
CA SER A 114 -8.21 5.93 8.12
C SER A 114 -6.90 6.65 7.90
N ASP A 115 -5.81 5.88 7.90
CA ASP A 115 -4.45 6.34 7.62
C ASP A 115 -3.73 5.25 6.81
N LEU A 116 -3.39 5.55 5.55
CA LEU A 116 -2.74 4.56 4.69
C LEU A 116 -1.33 4.20 5.18
N ASN A 117 -0.62 5.15 5.78
CA ASN A 117 0.73 4.94 6.28
C ASN A 117 0.72 3.92 7.42
N GLU A 118 -0.20 4.08 8.37
CA GLU A 118 -0.38 3.13 9.47
C GLU A 118 -0.93 1.78 9.00
N LEU A 119 -1.84 1.78 8.02
CA LEU A 119 -2.31 0.53 7.40
C LEU A 119 -1.17 -0.24 6.72
N PHE A 120 -0.29 0.44 5.98
CA PHE A 120 0.87 -0.19 5.36
C PHE A 120 1.84 -0.78 6.40
N LYS A 121 2.16 -0.01 7.45
CA LYS A 121 2.98 -0.52 8.56
C LYS A 121 2.35 -1.73 9.24
N SER A 122 1.04 -1.69 9.46
CA SER A 122 0.28 -2.79 10.08
C SER A 122 0.30 -4.05 9.22
N VAL A 123 0.05 -3.92 7.91
CA VAL A 123 0.15 -5.03 6.94
C VAL A 123 1.55 -5.62 6.94
N LEU A 124 2.59 -4.79 6.80
CA LEU A 124 3.98 -5.23 6.81
C LEU A 124 4.33 -5.99 8.09
N ARG A 125 3.99 -5.42 9.25
CA ARG A 125 4.28 -6.01 10.56
C ARG A 125 3.56 -7.34 10.74
N LYS A 126 2.25 -7.36 10.47
CA LYS A 126 1.41 -8.55 10.68
C LYS A 126 1.84 -9.68 9.74
N THR A 127 1.95 -9.40 8.44
CA THR A 127 2.30 -10.41 7.44
C THR A 127 3.68 -11.01 7.72
N PHE A 128 4.68 -10.17 8.03
CA PHE A 128 6.00 -10.67 8.40
C PHE A 128 5.99 -11.51 9.69
N SER A 129 5.33 -11.00 10.75
CA SER A 129 5.27 -11.72 12.03
C SER A 129 4.59 -13.07 11.90
N ASP A 130 3.49 -13.13 11.15
CA ASP A 130 2.74 -14.37 10.91
C ASP A 130 3.59 -15.36 10.10
N HIS A 131 4.31 -14.88 9.08
CA HIS A 131 5.20 -15.71 8.28
C HIS A 131 6.33 -16.32 9.10
N VAL A 132 6.98 -15.53 9.96
CA VAL A 132 8.06 -16.03 10.84
C VAL A 132 7.52 -17.02 11.89
N ARG A 133 6.33 -16.78 12.46
CA ARG A 133 5.69 -17.73 13.39
C ARG A 133 5.34 -19.06 12.73
N GLN A 134 4.92 -19.03 11.48
CA GLN A 134 4.59 -20.24 10.71
C GLN A 134 5.84 -21.00 10.25
N ASN A 135 6.99 -20.32 10.19
CA ASN A 135 8.26 -20.89 9.74
C ASN A 135 9.38 -20.57 10.74
N PRO A 136 9.35 -21.15 11.96
CA PRO A 136 10.27 -20.80 13.04
C PRO A 136 11.74 -21.13 12.76
N SER A 137 12.04 -21.92 11.72
CA SER A 137 13.42 -22.20 11.26
C SER A 137 14.04 -21.05 10.44
N LEU A 138 13.23 -20.13 9.90
CA LEU A 138 13.69 -19.01 9.07
C LEU A 138 14.59 -18.05 9.82
N VAL A 139 14.31 -17.88 11.10
CA VAL A 139 15.00 -16.95 11.98
C VAL A 139 15.20 -17.66 13.30
N LYS A 140 16.40 -17.59 13.85
CA LYS A 140 16.65 -18.03 15.21
C LYS A 140 15.97 -17.06 16.19
N LEU A 141 14.68 -17.26 16.44
CA LEU A 141 13.88 -16.44 17.36
C LEU A 141 14.41 -16.45 18.80
N GLU A 142 15.22 -17.45 19.16
CA GLU A 142 15.92 -17.52 20.45
C GLU A 142 17.01 -16.43 20.58
N GLU A 143 17.55 -15.94 19.46
CA GLU A 143 18.61 -14.93 19.42
C GLU A 143 18.06 -13.50 19.22
N PHE A 144 16.82 -13.34 18.73
CA PHE A 144 16.22 -12.03 18.41
C PHE A 144 14.72 -11.96 18.73
N PRO A 145 14.26 -10.95 19.51
CA PRO A 145 12.84 -10.72 19.73
C PRO A 145 12.08 -10.46 18.43
N LEU A 146 10.98 -11.18 18.20
CA LEU A 146 10.16 -11.05 16.98
C LEU A 146 9.66 -9.61 16.78
N GLU A 147 9.28 -8.91 17.86
CA GLU A 147 8.83 -7.52 17.80
C GLU A 147 9.88 -6.60 17.17
N TYR A 148 11.13 -6.69 17.64
CA TYR A 148 12.24 -5.90 17.12
C TYR A 148 12.54 -6.21 15.64
N LEU A 149 12.52 -7.48 15.26
CA LEU A 149 12.72 -7.89 13.86
C LEU A 149 11.60 -7.38 12.96
N SER A 150 10.36 -7.46 13.42
CA SER A 150 9.21 -6.94 12.68
C SER A 150 9.30 -5.43 12.49
N ASP A 151 9.79 -4.69 13.49
CA ASP A 151 9.99 -3.24 13.38
C ASP A 151 11.11 -2.89 12.41
N LEU A 152 12.23 -3.61 12.44
CA LEU A 152 13.30 -3.47 11.43
C LEU A 152 12.81 -3.79 10.02
N TYR A 153 11.99 -4.84 9.87
CA TYR A 153 11.39 -5.21 8.59
C TYR A 153 10.49 -4.09 8.06
N VAL A 154 9.58 -3.58 8.90
CA VAL A 154 8.68 -2.47 8.56
C VAL A 154 9.48 -1.23 8.17
N ALA A 155 10.51 -0.86 8.93
CA ALA A 155 11.34 0.30 8.64
C ALA A 155 12.00 0.18 7.26
N ASN A 156 12.65 -0.94 6.97
CA ASN A 156 13.31 -1.19 5.69
C ASN A 156 12.31 -1.21 4.51
N ALA A 157 11.17 -1.88 4.69
CA ALA A 157 10.13 -1.94 3.67
C ALA A 157 9.52 -0.56 3.39
N MET A 158 9.26 0.24 4.43
CA MET A 158 8.75 1.61 4.28
C MET A 158 9.78 2.55 3.63
N VAL A 159 11.07 2.38 3.92
CA VAL A 159 12.15 3.12 3.23
C VAL A 159 12.15 2.80 1.74
N PHE A 160 12.09 1.51 1.40
CA PHE A 160 12.03 1.07 0.00
C PHE A 160 10.76 1.59 -0.70
N LEU A 161 9.58 1.42 -0.09
CA LEU A 161 8.29 1.90 -0.61
C LEU A 161 8.34 3.39 -0.92
N ASN A 162 8.74 4.21 0.04
CA ASN A 162 8.80 5.67 -0.11
C ASN A 162 9.82 6.10 -1.16
N TYR A 163 10.98 5.44 -1.22
CA TYR A 163 11.98 5.72 -2.25
C TYR A 163 11.43 5.38 -3.65
N SER A 164 10.88 4.18 -3.81
CA SER A 164 10.32 3.70 -5.08
C SER A 164 9.15 4.55 -5.57
N LEU A 165 8.29 5.05 -4.68
CA LEU A 165 7.22 5.97 -5.03
C LEU A 165 7.72 7.32 -5.59
N LYS A 166 8.88 7.79 -5.11
CA LYS A 166 9.46 9.09 -5.51
C LYS A 166 10.39 9.00 -6.71
N HIS A 167 11.11 7.89 -6.84
CA HIS A 167 12.22 7.74 -7.79
C HIS A 167 12.01 6.61 -8.81
N GLY A 168 10.96 5.82 -8.66
CA GLY A 168 10.71 4.65 -9.49
C GLY A 168 11.73 3.53 -9.28
N LEU A 169 11.90 2.68 -10.30
CA LEU A 169 12.74 1.49 -10.24
C LEU A 169 14.23 1.85 -10.15
N ASN A 170 14.88 1.39 -9.08
CA ASN A 170 16.33 1.36 -8.96
C ASN A 170 16.83 -0.09 -8.83
N ILE A 171 17.44 -0.61 -9.90
CA ILE A 171 17.86 -2.01 -9.96
C ILE A 171 18.97 -2.36 -8.96
N ASN A 172 19.79 -1.38 -8.57
CA ASN A 172 20.85 -1.60 -7.59
C ASN A 172 20.27 -1.78 -6.19
N ILE A 173 19.22 -1.02 -5.84
CA ILE A 173 18.48 -1.20 -4.59
C ILE A 173 17.81 -2.58 -4.58
N VAL A 174 17.15 -2.97 -5.68
CA VAL A 174 16.52 -4.30 -5.80
C VAL A 174 17.55 -5.42 -5.58
N ARG A 175 18.72 -5.33 -6.22
CA ARG A 175 19.79 -6.32 -6.07
C ARG A 175 20.32 -6.37 -4.63
N ALA A 176 20.55 -5.21 -4.01
CA ALA A 176 21.01 -5.13 -2.63
C ALA A 176 20.00 -5.74 -1.64
N LEU A 177 18.70 -5.46 -1.82
CA LEU A 177 17.64 -6.04 -0.99
C LEU A 177 17.50 -7.56 -1.17
N ASN A 178 17.66 -8.08 -2.40
CA ASN A 178 17.69 -9.52 -2.66
C ASN A 178 18.87 -10.19 -1.95
N GLN A 179 20.07 -9.59 -2.01
CA GLN A 179 21.25 -10.10 -1.32
C GLN A 179 21.08 -10.07 0.20
N ALA A 180 20.59 -8.95 0.76
CA ALA A 180 20.32 -8.82 2.18
C ALA A 180 19.32 -9.88 2.67
N GLN A 181 18.24 -10.12 1.90
CA GLN A 181 17.28 -11.17 2.23
C GLN A 181 17.96 -12.55 2.29
N LYS A 182 18.73 -12.92 1.27
CA LYS A 182 19.41 -14.24 1.21
C LYS A 182 20.39 -14.44 2.37
N LEU A 183 21.01 -13.37 2.88
CA LEU A 183 21.89 -13.44 4.05
C LEU A 183 21.11 -13.60 5.37
N ILE A 184 19.95 -12.95 5.49
CA ILE A 184 19.11 -13.02 6.69
C ILE A 184 18.42 -14.38 6.79
N PHE A 185 17.89 -14.89 5.67
CA PHE A 185 17.15 -16.17 5.61
C PHE A 185 18.02 -17.32 5.08
N LYS A 186 19.32 -17.30 5.39
CA LYS A 186 20.33 -18.21 4.84
C LYS A 186 20.12 -19.70 5.20
N ASN A 187 19.17 -20.01 6.07
CA ASN A 187 18.79 -21.38 6.45
C ASN A 187 17.68 -21.98 5.56
N LEU A 188 17.51 -21.49 4.33
CA LEU A 188 16.49 -21.94 3.37
C LEU A 188 16.96 -23.05 2.41
N GLU A 189 18.09 -23.71 2.69
CA GLU A 189 18.52 -24.95 2.02
C GLU A 189 18.08 -26.19 2.81
#